data_AF-A0A1J1LEF7-F1
#
_entry.id   AF-A0A1J1LEF7-F1
#
_cell.length_a   1.000
_cell.length_b   1.000
_cell.length_c   1.000
_cell.angle_alpha   90.00
_cell.angle_beta   90.00
_cell.angle_gamma   90.00
#
_symmetry.space_group_name_H-M   'P 1'
#
loop_
_entity.id
_entity.type
_entity.pdbx_description
1 polymer ?
#
loop_
_entity_poly.entity_id
_entity_poly.type
_entity_poly.pdbx_seq_one_letter_code
_entity_poly.pdbx_strand_id
1 'polypeptide(L)'
;MKTNRLISKITLSFTFFYLFLYSTLEVKSQELEGCFWINSFDQSMRIPTYMCGKLNSTLQNPTQSLNNLSQEQAFIEDYKKLANSQEEPLLRSLLLSTIKNSPDGEVNEAKKFCATFQSGQSYQDIIKSESEKLSQQQEGSATYRANLRLVSFRFVLATKHFCPQFASQINPEE
;
A
#
# COMPACT_ATOMS: atom_id res chain seq x y z
N MET A 1 74.77 -46.92 18.26
CA MET A 1 74.60 -46.25 19.56
C MET A 1 75.01 -44.79 19.41
N LYS A 2 74.03 -43.88 19.25
CA LYS A 2 74.20 -42.41 19.31
C LYS A 2 72.86 -41.83 19.79
N THR A 3 72.80 -41.50 21.07
CA THR A 3 71.76 -40.70 21.72
C THR A 3 72.12 -39.23 21.64
N ASN A 4 71.21 -38.37 21.19
CA ASN A 4 70.93 -37.02 21.73
C ASN A 4 70.13 -36.17 20.71
N ARG A 5 68.87 -35.89 21.01
CA ARG A 5 68.46 -34.54 21.43
C ARG A 5 66.99 -34.54 21.85
N LEU A 6 66.81 -34.17 23.10
CA LEU A 6 65.55 -33.94 23.79
C LEU A 6 65.16 -32.45 23.60
N ILE A 7 63.85 -32.19 23.65
CA ILE A 7 63.17 -30.93 24.08
C ILE A 7 62.60 -30.00 23.00
N SER A 8 61.30 -29.70 23.20
CA SER A 8 60.53 -28.53 22.79
C SER A 8 60.15 -28.43 21.30
N LYS A 9 58.88 -28.29 20.89
CA LYS A 9 57.78 -27.53 21.49
C LYS A 9 56.42 -28.16 21.09
N ILE A 10 55.71 -28.72 22.06
CA ILE A 10 54.26 -28.89 22.00
C ILE A 10 53.68 -27.65 22.66
N THR A 11 53.26 -26.66 21.86
CA THR A 11 52.26 -25.64 22.22
C THR A 11 52.10 -24.69 21.04
N LEU A 12 51.20 -25.01 20.12
CA LEU A 12 50.54 -24.03 19.26
C LEU A 12 49.24 -24.63 18.75
N SER A 13 48.39 -24.99 19.72
CA SER A 13 46.96 -25.20 19.49
C SER A 13 46.22 -24.18 20.35
N PHE A 14 45.07 -23.71 19.86
CA PHE A 14 44.05 -22.91 20.56
C PHE A 14 44.06 -21.37 20.52
N THR A 15 44.59 -20.71 19.48
CA THR A 15 44.26 -19.27 19.28
C THR A 15 43.51 -18.94 18.00
N PHE A 16 43.40 -19.85 17.03
CA PHE A 16 42.67 -19.58 15.79
C PHE A 16 41.17 -19.92 15.84
N PHE A 17 40.73 -20.77 16.77
CA PHE A 17 39.32 -21.18 16.85
C PHE A 17 38.43 -20.23 17.67
N TYR A 18 39.03 -19.31 18.44
CA TYR A 18 38.26 -18.33 19.24
C TYR A 18 37.83 -17.08 18.46
N LEU A 19 38.42 -16.82 17.28
CA LEU A 19 38.03 -15.68 16.46
C LEU A 19 36.75 -15.92 15.63
N PHE A 20 36.28 -17.16 15.54
CA PHE A 20 35.05 -17.50 14.80
C PHE A 20 33.78 -17.54 15.66
N LEU A 21 33.89 -17.49 16.99
CA LEU A 21 32.74 -17.55 17.91
C LEU A 21 32.29 -16.18 18.45
N TYR A 22 33.00 -15.11 18.10
CA TYR A 22 32.68 -13.72 18.47
C TYR A 22 32.33 -12.84 17.27
N SER A 23 31.92 -13.44 16.15
CA SER A 23 31.09 -12.70 15.20
C SER A 23 29.72 -12.54 15.84
N THR A 24 29.59 -11.53 16.71
CA THR A 24 28.30 -10.94 16.99
C THR A 24 27.63 -10.75 15.64
N LEU A 25 26.49 -11.41 15.42
CA LEU A 25 25.55 -10.93 14.43
C LEU A 25 25.23 -9.50 14.85
N GLU A 26 26.01 -8.54 14.34
CA GLU A 26 25.50 -7.22 14.07
C GLU A 26 24.43 -7.45 13.02
N VAL A 27 23.24 -7.80 13.51
CA VAL A 27 22.00 -7.44 12.85
C VAL A 27 22.12 -5.93 12.76
N LYS A 28 22.65 -5.45 11.63
CA LYS A 28 22.44 -4.08 11.23
C LYS A 28 20.94 -3.91 11.29
N SER A 29 20.45 -3.24 12.33
CA SER A 29 19.15 -2.61 12.26
C SER A 29 19.30 -1.62 11.11
N GLN A 30 19.03 -2.09 9.89
CA GLN A 30 18.57 -1.21 8.86
C GLN A 30 17.41 -0.50 9.52
N GLU A 31 17.60 0.78 9.85
CA GLU A 31 16.50 1.69 10.10
C GLU A 31 15.66 1.63 8.82
N LEU A 32 14.74 0.67 8.78
CA LEU A 32 13.72 0.60 7.78
C LEU A 32 12.83 1.80 8.08
N GLU A 33 13.06 2.90 7.37
CA GLU A 33 12.12 4.01 7.34
C GLU A 33 10.73 3.44 6.99
N GLY A 34 9.84 3.51 7.96
CA GLY A 34 8.53 2.90 7.89
C GLY A 34 7.85 2.90 9.25
N CYS A 35 6.53 2.95 9.24
CA CYS A 35 5.77 2.73 10.46
C CYS A 35 5.46 1.27 10.60
N PHE A 36 5.51 0.80 11.83
CA PHE A 36 5.26 -0.58 12.16
C PHE A 36 4.24 -0.60 13.28
N TRP A 37 3.31 -1.55 13.18
CA TRP A 37 2.36 -1.81 14.24
C TRP A 37 2.72 -3.15 14.86
N ILE A 38 2.76 -3.17 16.18
CA ILE A 38 3.03 -4.38 16.95
C ILE A 38 1.71 -4.82 17.55
N ASN A 39 1.28 -6.03 17.25
CA ASN A 39 0.04 -6.59 17.77
C ASN A 39 0.21 -7.12 19.21
N SER A 40 -0.88 -7.57 19.84
CA SER A 40 -0.86 -8.16 21.18
C SER A 40 -0.08 -9.49 21.29
N PHE A 41 0.42 -10.02 20.18
CA PHE A 41 1.23 -11.23 20.09
C PHE A 41 2.70 -10.90 19.70
N ASP A 42 3.15 -9.66 19.88
CA ASP A 42 4.48 -9.15 19.54
C ASP A 42 4.87 -9.29 18.05
N GLN A 43 3.90 -9.43 17.15
CA GLN A 43 4.15 -9.48 15.73
C GLN A 43 4.17 -8.06 15.14
N SER A 44 5.27 -7.72 14.48
CA SER A 44 5.43 -6.46 13.75
C SER A 44 4.83 -6.58 12.34
N MET A 45 3.91 -5.68 12.00
CA MET A 45 3.38 -5.49 10.66
C MET A 45 3.84 -4.14 10.11
N ARG A 46 4.42 -4.13 8.91
CA ARG A 46 4.77 -2.89 8.23
C ARG A 46 3.50 -2.19 7.77
N ILE A 47 3.40 -0.92 8.14
CA ILE A 47 2.35 -0.02 7.74
C ILE A 47 2.89 0.86 6.62
N PRO A 48 2.12 1.05 5.54
CA PRO A 48 2.47 2.01 4.50
C PRO A 48 2.75 3.40 5.07
N THR A 49 3.81 4.05 4.60
CA THR A 49 4.31 5.32 5.17
C THR A 49 3.28 6.44 5.25
N TYR A 50 2.33 6.50 4.30
CA TYR A 50 1.26 7.50 4.31
C TYR A 50 0.27 7.32 5.49
N MET A 51 0.25 6.15 6.14
CA MET A 51 -0.69 5.83 7.23
C MET A 51 -0.07 5.98 8.62
N CYS A 52 1.24 6.22 8.68
CA CYS A 52 2.02 6.43 9.89
C CYS A 52 1.35 7.34 10.93
N GLY A 53 0.86 8.50 10.49
CA GLY A 53 0.27 9.51 11.37
C GLY A 53 -1.17 9.22 11.82
N LYS A 54 -1.87 8.30 11.14
CA LYS A 54 -3.29 8.00 11.44
C LYS A 54 -3.46 7.12 12.68
N LEU A 55 -2.43 6.41 13.11
CA LEU A 55 -2.55 5.45 14.23
C LEU A 55 -2.56 6.14 15.60
N ASN A 56 -1.95 7.32 15.72
CA ASN A 56 -1.93 8.06 16.98
C ASN A 56 -3.32 8.56 17.41
N SER A 57 -4.25 8.76 16.49
CA SER A 57 -5.65 9.14 16.81
C SER A 57 -6.55 7.95 17.14
N THR A 58 -6.01 6.72 17.19
CA THR A 58 -6.77 5.47 17.11
C THR A 58 -6.84 4.69 18.43
N LEU A 59 -6.75 5.36 19.58
CA LEU A 59 -6.76 4.65 20.87
C LEU A 59 -8.15 4.14 21.30
N GLN A 60 -9.23 4.61 20.67
CA GLN A 60 -10.60 4.25 21.10
C GLN A 60 -11.16 2.97 20.47
N ASN A 61 -10.71 2.57 19.26
CA ASN A 61 -11.14 1.31 18.63
C ASN A 61 -10.09 0.78 17.61
N PRO A 62 -8.99 0.19 18.11
CA PRO A 62 -7.86 -0.22 17.26
C PRO A 62 -8.25 -1.26 16.21
N THR A 63 -9.14 -2.21 16.52
CA THR A 63 -9.56 -3.26 15.58
C THR A 63 -10.32 -2.70 14.39
N GLN A 64 -11.27 -1.79 14.61
CA GLN A 64 -12.03 -1.18 13.52
C GLN A 64 -11.14 -0.33 12.62
N SER A 65 -10.19 0.40 13.22
CA SER A 65 -9.25 1.18 12.43
C SER A 65 -8.29 0.31 11.63
N LEU A 66 -7.73 -0.75 12.22
CA LEU A 66 -6.89 -1.71 11.48
C LEU A 66 -7.64 -2.33 10.30
N ASN A 67 -8.92 -2.65 10.47
CA ASN A 67 -9.77 -3.12 9.38
C ASN A 67 -9.94 -2.05 8.28
N ASN A 68 -10.21 -0.80 8.66
CA ASN A 68 -10.31 0.31 7.70
C ASN A 68 -8.98 0.51 6.96
N LEU A 69 -7.86 0.51 7.67
CA LEU A 69 -6.52 0.63 7.11
C LEU A 69 -6.21 -0.53 6.14
N SER A 70 -6.63 -1.75 6.48
CA SER A 70 -6.50 -2.91 5.59
C SER A 70 -7.32 -2.74 4.30
N GLN A 71 -8.56 -2.24 4.40
CA GLN A 71 -9.39 -1.95 3.23
C GLN A 71 -8.80 -0.83 2.35
N GLU A 72 -8.31 0.26 2.95
CA GLU A 72 -7.64 1.35 2.24
C GLU A 72 -6.40 0.85 1.48
N GLN A 73 -5.61 -0.02 2.11
CA GLN A 73 -4.45 -0.63 1.46
C GLN A 73 -4.85 -1.56 0.30
N ALA A 74 -5.91 -2.37 0.48
CA ALA A 74 -6.43 -3.23 -0.59
C ALA A 74 -6.93 -2.39 -1.79
N PHE A 75 -7.62 -1.27 -1.53
CA PHE A 75 -8.04 -0.31 -2.54
C PHE A 75 -6.84 0.23 -3.34
N ILE A 76 -5.77 0.66 -2.64
CA ILE A 76 -4.58 1.23 -3.30
C ILE A 76 -3.88 0.20 -4.20
N GLU A 77 -3.78 -1.06 -3.75
CA GLU A 77 -3.16 -2.11 -4.56
C GLU A 77 -4.01 -2.46 -5.79
N ASP A 78 -5.33 -2.53 -5.65
CA ASP A 78 -6.20 -2.79 -6.79
C ASP A 78 -6.27 -1.59 -7.76
N TYR A 79 -6.20 -0.35 -7.25
CA TYR A 79 -6.00 0.84 -8.07
C TYR A 79 -4.73 0.72 -8.90
N LYS A 80 -3.58 0.38 -8.29
CA LYS A 80 -2.31 0.23 -9.01
C LYS A 80 -2.40 -0.85 -10.08
N LYS A 81 -3.09 -1.97 -9.82
CA LYS A 81 -3.31 -3.02 -10.82
C LYS A 81 -4.12 -2.50 -12.01
N LEU A 82 -5.22 -1.79 -11.76
CA LEU A 82 -6.03 -1.19 -12.82
C LEU A 82 -5.23 -0.13 -13.61
N ALA A 83 -4.44 0.70 -12.93
CA ALA A 83 -3.59 1.69 -13.60
C ALA A 83 -2.55 1.02 -14.50
N ASN A 84 -1.91 -0.05 -14.02
CA ASN A 84 -0.93 -0.83 -14.80
C ASN A 84 -1.55 -1.58 -15.98
N SER A 85 -2.84 -1.91 -15.94
CA SER A 85 -3.55 -2.57 -17.03
C SER A 85 -3.91 -1.63 -18.18
N GLN A 86 -3.64 -0.33 -18.07
CA GLN A 86 -3.89 0.61 -19.16
C GLN A 86 -2.81 0.46 -20.25
N GLU A 87 -3.26 0.27 -21.48
CA GLU A 87 -2.38 0.11 -22.65
C GLU A 87 -1.68 1.41 -23.04
N GLU A 88 -2.37 2.55 -22.92
CA GLU A 88 -1.82 3.87 -23.25
C GLU A 88 -0.75 4.29 -22.20
N PRO A 89 0.54 4.44 -22.57
CA PRO A 89 1.61 4.68 -21.60
C PRO A 89 1.46 5.99 -20.83
N LEU A 90 0.99 7.05 -21.50
CA LEU A 90 0.78 8.36 -20.87
C LEU A 90 -0.34 8.29 -19.84
N LEU A 91 -1.47 7.66 -20.20
CA LEU A 91 -2.59 7.45 -19.30
C LEU A 91 -2.17 6.63 -18.06
N ARG A 92 -1.47 5.51 -18.27
CA ARG A 92 -0.90 4.68 -17.20
C ARG A 92 -0.02 5.51 -16.26
N SER A 93 0.91 6.30 -16.83
CA SER A 93 1.83 7.13 -16.05
C SER A 93 1.08 8.16 -15.20
N LEU A 94 0.08 8.83 -15.78
CA LEU A 94 -0.76 9.80 -15.08
C LEU A 94 -1.51 9.15 -13.92
N LEU A 95 -2.19 8.01 -14.15
CA LEU A 95 -2.95 7.30 -13.12
C LEU A 95 -2.06 6.82 -11.97
N LEU A 96 -0.88 6.27 -12.27
CA LEU A 96 0.10 5.85 -11.27
C LEU A 96 0.68 7.04 -10.49
N SER A 97 0.90 8.17 -11.15
CA SER A 97 1.35 9.40 -10.51
C SER A 97 0.30 9.92 -9.53
N THR A 98 -0.98 9.91 -9.91
CA THR A 98 -2.08 10.35 -9.05
C THR A 98 -2.10 9.59 -7.72
N ILE A 99 -2.12 8.25 -7.76
CA ILE A 99 -2.16 7.44 -6.52
C ILE A 99 -0.86 7.50 -5.72
N LYS A 100 0.29 7.72 -6.39
CA LYS A 100 1.58 7.90 -5.72
C LYS A 100 1.61 9.22 -4.94
N ASN A 101 1.09 10.29 -5.54
CA ASN A 101 1.17 11.63 -4.96
C ASN A 101 0.10 11.87 -3.89
N SER A 102 -1.07 11.24 -4.01
CA SER A 102 -2.17 11.41 -3.06
C SER A 102 -2.97 10.12 -2.83
N PRO A 103 -2.36 9.10 -2.19
CA PRO A 103 -3.07 7.85 -1.90
C PRO A 103 -4.32 8.07 -1.04
N ASP A 104 -4.20 8.91 -0.01
CA ASP A 104 -5.32 9.29 0.85
C ASP A 104 -6.39 10.09 0.09
N GLY A 105 -5.99 10.91 -0.88
CA GLY A 105 -6.93 11.65 -1.74
C GLY A 105 -7.82 10.70 -2.53
N GLU A 106 -7.22 9.71 -3.20
CA GLU A 106 -7.97 8.73 -3.98
C GLU A 106 -8.89 7.86 -3.12
N VAL A 107 -8.42 7.44 -1.94
CA VAL A 107 -9.26 6.72 -0.95
C VAL A 107 -10.45 7.57 -0.52
N ASN A 108 -10.22 8.85 -0.20
CA ASN A 108 -11.28 9.75 0.26
C ASN A 108 -12.30 10.03 -0.85
N GLU A 109 -11.85 10.24 -2.10
CA GLU A 109 -12.76 10.39 -3.24
C GLU A 109 -13.60 9.12 -3.47
N ALA A 110 -13.00 7.92 -3.35
CA ALA A 110 -13.75 6.68 -3.43
C ALA A 110 -14.79 6.55 -2.30
N LYS A 111 -14.45 6.90 -1.06
CA LYS A 111 -15.40 6.92 0.05
C LYS A 111 -16.54 7.92 -0.15
N LYS A 112 -16.28 9.07 -0.79
CA LYS A 112 -17.33 10.03 -1.15
C LYS A 112 -18.35 9.41 -2.11
N PHE A 113 -17.93 8.63 -3.09
CA PHE A 113 -18.88 7.91 -3.96
C PHE A 113 -19.79 6.98 -3.16
N CYS A 114 -19.26 6.27 -2.16
CA CYS A 114 -20.08 5.45 -1.28
C CYS A 114 -21.09 6.27 -0.46
N ALA A 115 -20.70 7.43 0.06
CA ALA A 115 -21.64 8.32 0.75
C ALA A 115 -22.75 8.81 -0.20
N THR A 116 -22.41 9.08 -1.45
CA THR A 116 -23.37 9.50 -2.49
C THR A 116 -24.35 8.40 -2.86
N PHE A 117 -23.93 7.14 -2.90
CA PHE A 117 -24.86 6.02 -3.06
C PHE A 117 -25.79 5.84 -1.86
N GLN A 118 -25.25 6.01 -0.65
CA GLN A 118 -26.03 5.91 0.58
C GLN A 118 -27.10 7.00 0.69
N SER A 119 -26.89 8.16 0.04
CA SER A 119 -27.90 9.22 -0.05
C SER A 119 -28.96 8.96 -1.13
N GLY A 120 -28.87 7.84 -1.86
CA GLY A 120 -29.85 7.40 -2.84
C GLY A 120 -29.61 7.89 -4.27
N GLN A 121 -28.46 8.48 -4.57
CA GLN A 121 -28.13 8.81 -5.96
C GLN A 121 -27.80 7.55 -6.76
N SER A 122 -28.28 7.51 -8.00
CA SER A 122 -28.00 6.40 -8.90
C SER A 122 -26.59 6.50 -9.50
N TYR A 123 -26.08 5.36 -9.96
CA TYR A 123 -24.85 5.32 -10.76
C TYR A 123 -24.84 6.34 -11.90
N GLN A 124 -25.93 6.41 -12.67
CA GLN A 124 -25.99 7.28 -13.85
C GLN A 124 -25.92 8.74 -13.48
N ASP A 125 -26.55 9.16 -12.37
CA ASP A 125 -26.52 10.53 -11.90
C ASP A 125 -25.12 10.95 -11.45
N ILE A 126 -24.43 10.05 -10.74
CA ILE A 126 -23.06 10.27 -10.28
C ILE A 126 -22.12 10.44 -11.48
N ILE A 127 -22.15 9.50 -12.44
CA ILE A 127 -21.28 9.57 -13.63
C ILE A 127 -21.59 10.80 -14.46
N LYS A 128 -22.87 11.16 -14.61
CA LYS A 128 -23.27 12.38 -15.31
C LYS A 128 -22.67 13.62 -14.63
N SER A 129 -22.84 13.75 -13.32
CA SER A 129 -22.29 14.88 -12.56
C SER A 129 -20.76 14.97 -12.66
N GLU A 130 -20.07 13.85 -12.54
CA GLU A 130 -18.60 13.82 -12.67
C GLU A 130 -18.17 14.16 -14.11
N SER A 131 -18.87 13.65 -15.12
CA SER A 131 -18.58 13.95 -16.53
C SER A 131 -18.82 15.42 -16.86
N GLU A 132 -19.86 16.04 -16.30
CA GLU A 132 -20.14 17.48 -16.43
C GLU A 132 -19.02 18.33 -15.84
N LYS A 133 -18.43 17.95 -14.69
CA LYS A 133 -17.26 18.65 -14.14
C LYS A 133 -16.05 18.60 -15.08
N LEU A 134 -15.92 17.50 -15.84
CA LEU A 134 -14.85 17.31 -16.81
C LEU A 134 -15.11 18.00 -18.15
N SER A 135 -16.35 18.39 -18.45
CA SER A 135 -16.73 19.07 -19.69
C SER A 135 -16.08 20.46 -19.85
N GLN A 136 -15.54 21.03 -18.76
CA GLN A 136 -14.73 22.26 -18.80
C GLN A 136 -13.31 22.04 -19.36
N GLN A 137 -12.89 20.79 -19.53
CA GLN A 137 -11.60 20.42 -20.11
C GLN A 137 -11.73 20.20 -21.61
N GLN A 138 -10.63 20.36 -22.34
CA GLN A 138 -10.60 20.04 -23.77
C GLN A 138 -10.88 18.54 -23.96
N GLU A 139 -12.03 18.25 -24.56
CA GLU A 139 -12.48 16.91 -24.88
C GLU A 139 -11.42 16.19 -25.72
N GLY A 140 -11.16 14.92 -25.41
CA GLY A 140 -10.14 14.12 -26.10
C GLY A 140 -8.69 14.44 -25.73
N SER A 141 -8.41 15.38 -24.82
CA SER A 141 -7.05 15.54 -24.27
C SER A 141 -6.65 14.33 -23.41
N ALA A 142 -5.35 14.08 -23.26
CA ALA A 142 -4.85 13.01 -22.38
C ALA A 142 -5.29 13.22 -20.91
N THR A 143 -5.35 14.48 -20.47
CA THR A 143 -5.85 14.87 -19.14
C THR A 143 -7.33 14.56 -18.97
N TYR A 144 -8.15 14.87 -19.98
CA TYR A 144 -9.58 14.53 -19.98
C TYR A 144 -9.79 13.02 -19.89
N ARG A 145 -9.10 12.23 -20.72
CA ARG A 145 -9.14 10.76 -20.67
C ARG A 145 -8.68 10.21 -19.31
N ALA A 146 -7.61 10.78 -18.75
CA ALA A 146 -7.11 10.39 -17.43
C ALA A 146 -8.13 10.66 -16.33
N ASN A 147 -8.77 11.84 -16.34
CA ASN A 147 -9.78 12.18 -15.35
C ASN A 147 -11.05 11.33 -15.46
N LEU A 148 -11.52 11.04 -16.69
CA LEU A 148 -12.60 10.08 -16.88
C LEU A 148 -12.25 8.72 -16.30
N ARG A 149 -11.02 8.24 -16.55
CA ARG A 149 -10.55 6.96 -16.04
C ARG A 149 -10.43 6.94 -14.52
N LEU A 150 -9.99 8.05 -13.92
CA LEU A 150 -9.95 8.24 -12.46
C LEU A 150 -11.34 8.10 -11.85
N VAL A 151 -12.35 8.77 -12.43
CA VAL A 151 -13.75 8.65 -11.98
C VAL A 151 -14.19 7.19 -12.02
N SER A 152 -13.98 6.49 -13.15
CA SER A 152 -14.34 5.08 -13.26
C SER A 152 -13.61 4.19 -12.25
N PHE A 153 -12.32 4.39 -12.03
CA PHE A 153 -11.54 3.60 -11.05
C PHE A 153 -12.06 3.79 -9.64
N ARG A 154 -12.17 5.05 -9.20
CA ARG A 154 -12.66 5.38 -7.86
C ARG A 154 -14.02 4.77 -7.63
N PHE A 155 -14.88 4.84 -8.63
CA PHE A 155 -16.23 4.30 -8.57
C PHE A 155 -16.26 2.76 -8.45
N VAL A 156 -15.60 2.03 -9.36
CA VAL A 156 -15.54 0.55 -9.33
C VAL A 156 -14.88 0.04 -8.04
N LEU A 157 -13.82 0.71 -7.59
CA LEU A 157 -13.11 0.32 -6.39
C LEU A 157 -13.87 0.74 -5.11
N ALA A 158 -14.65 1.82 -5.15
CA ALA A 158 -15.47 2.24 -4.02
C ALA A 158 -16.50 1.17 -3.66
N THR A 159 -17.24 0.68 -4.65
CA THR A 159 -18.21 -0.41 -4.41
C THR A 159 -17.51 -1.70 -4.06
N LYS A 160 -16.32 -1.99 -4.58
CA LYS A 160 -15.58 -3.20 -4.17
C LYS A 160 -15.11 -3.16 -2.71
N HIS A 161 -14.59 -2.03 -2.23
CA HIS A 161 -13.84 -1.98 -0.96
C HIS A 161 -14.59 -1.30 0.18
N PHE A 162 -15.44 -0.31 -0.10
CA PHE A 162 -16.04 0.55 0.93
C PHE A 162 -17.57 0.44 0.98
N CYS A 163 -18.23 0.08 -0.12
CA CYS A 163 -19.68 -0.09 -0.17
C CYS A 163 -20.16 -1.22 -1.11
N PRO A 164 -19.82 -2.50 -0.78
CA PRO A 164 -20.16 -3.68 -1.60
C PRO A 164 -21.64 -3.89 -1.84
N GLN A 165 -22.51 -3.37 -0.98
CA GLN A 165 -23.95 -3.42 -1.19
C GLN A 165 -24.43 -2.71 -2.47
N PHE A 166 -23.61 -1.83 -3.06
CA PHE A 166 -23.93 -1.13 -4.32
C PHE A 166 -23.21 -1.70 -5.54
N ALA A 167 -22.51 -2.83 -5.41
CA ALA A 167 -21.79 -3.44 -6.53
C ALA A 167 -22.70 -3.80 -7.72
N SER A 168 -23.96 -4.17 -7.45
CA SER A 168 -24.96 -4.48 -8.49
C SER A 168 -25.39 -3.26 -9.32
N GLN A 169 -25.15 -2.02 -8.85
CA GLN A 169 -25.49 -0.82 -9.61
C GLN A 169 -24.51 -0.51 -10.76
N ILE A 170 -23.37 -1.22 -10.79
CA ILE A 170 -22.31 -1.03 -11.81
C ILE A 170 -22.49 -1.98 -12.99
N ASN A 171 -23.07 -3.15 -12.75
CA ASN A 171 -23.36 -4.16 -13.76
C ASN A 171 -24.88 -4.41 -13.81
N PRO A 172 -25.64 -3.70 -14.66
CA PRO A 172 -27.08 -3.91 -14.79
C PRO A 172 -27.45 -5.19 -15.56
N GLU A 173 -26.60 -6.21 -15.59
CA GLU A 173 -26.92 -7.51 -16.21
C GLU A 173 -27.12 -8.59 -15.13
N GLU A 174 -28.30 -8.56 -14.52
CA GLU A 174 -29.14 -9.74 -14.21
C GLU A 174 -30.57 -9.45 -14.67
#